data_AF-A0A971FEW5-F1
#
_entry.id   AF-A0A971FEW5-F1
#
_cell.length_a   1.000
_cell.length_b   1.000
_cell.length_c   1.000
_cell.angle_alpha   90.00
_cell.angle_beta   90.00
_cell.angle_gamma   90.00
#
_symmetry.space_group_name_H-M   'P 1'
#
loop_
_entity.id
_entity.type
_entity.pdbx_description
1 polymer ?
#
loop_
_entity_poly.entity_id
_entity_poly.type
_entity_poly.pdbx_seq_one_letter_code
_entity_poly.pdbx_strand_id
1 'polypeptide(L)'
;MQKKAVVAHQIIHVFCARFPSRGDHTVDQMVQAARSGKQNIVEGSKAAIASREMEIKRTNVARASLEELLEDCLDFPRVHGLAVREKDSREAASASA
;
A
#
# COMPACT_ATOMS: atom_id res chain seq x y z
N MET A 1 -5.74 -3.08 -14.10
CA MET A 1 -5.25 -3.24 -12.71
C MET A 1 -3.80 -2.84 -12.53
N GLN A 2 -2.86 -3.30 -13.37
CA GLN A 2 -1.41 -3.04 -13.21
C GLN A 2 -1.03 -1.55 -13.02
N LYS A 3 -1.57 -0.64 -13.84
CA LYS A 3 -1.29 0.81 -13.72
C LYS A 3 -1.65 1.38 -12.34
N LYS A 4 -2.79 0.98 -11.76
CA LYS A 4 -3.23 1.41 -10.43
C LYS A 4 -2.28 0.91 -9.33
N ALA A 5 -1.80 -0.33 -9.44
CA ALA A 5 -0.85 -0.91 -8.48
C ALA A 5 0.53 -0.24 -8.53
N VAL A 6 0.99 0.14 -9.72
CA VAL A 6 2.23 0.93 -9.88
C VAL A 6 2.10 2.30 -9.22
N VAL A 7 0.99 2.99 -9.45
CA VAL A 7 0.72 4.30 -8.85
C VAL A 7 0.65 4.18 -7.32
N ALA A 8 -0.08 3.19 -6.78
CA ALA A 8 -0.14 2.95 -5.33
C ALA A 8 1.26 2.73 -4.73
N HIS A 9 2.08 1.87 -5.36
CA HIS A 9 3.47 1.65 -4.94
C HIS A 9 4.31 2.94 -4.99
N GLN A 10 4.18 3.75 -6.04
CA GLN A 10 4.91 5.02 -6.15
C GLN A 10 4.49 6.01 -5.07
N ILE A 11 3.19 6.14 -4.80
CA ILE A 11 2.66 7.00 -3.73
C ILE A 11 3.23 6.58 -2.39
N ILE A 12 3.18 5.29 -2.05
CA ILE A 12 3.74 4.77 -0.79
C ILE A 12 5.24 5.01 -0.72
N HIS A 13 5.97 4.76 -1.80
CA HIS A 13 7.41 5.00 -1.82
C HIS A 13 7.77 6.47 -1.57
N VAL A 14 7.02 7.41 -2.19
CA VAL A 14 7.20 8.85 -1.97
C VAL A 14 6.78 9.26 -0.55
N PHE A 15 5.69 8.71 -0.04
CA PHE A 15 5.22 8.93 1.33
C PHE A 15 6.29 8.49 2.34
N CYS A 16 6.73 7.24 2.26
CA CYS A 16 7.76 6.65 3.12
C CYS A 16 9.11 7.39 3.02
N ALA A 17 9.50 7.87 1.84
CA ALA A 17 10.71 8.67 1.68
C ALA A 17 10.62 10.06 2.34
N ARG A 18 9.41 10.60 2.55
CA ARG A 18 9.18 11.91 3.15
C ARG A 18 9.01 11.88 4.68
N PHE A 19 8.69 10.72 5.25
CA PHE A 19 8.64 10.49 6.70
C PHE A 19 9.73 9.52 7.19
N PRO A 20 11.03 9.76 6.91
CA PRO A 20 12.08 8.82 7.29
C PRO A 20 12.42 8.93 8.79
N SER A 21 11.89 8.03 9.60
CA SER A 21 12.55 7.53 10.80
C SER A 21 13.46 6.38 10.36
N ARG A 22 14.78 6.57 10.41
CA ARG A 22 15.73 5.49 10.10
C ARG A 22 15.48 4.31 11.06
N GLY A 23 15.11 3.15 10.54
CA GLY A 23 14.79 1.97 11.35
C GLY A 23 13.31 1.85 11.75
N ASP A 24 12.42 2.63 11.12
CA ASP A 24 10.99 2.50 11.33
C ASP A 24 10.43 1.24 10.65
N HIS A 25 10.06 0.28 11.48
CA HIS A 25 9.56 -1.00 11.01
C HIS A 25 8.24 -0.87 10.24
N THR A 26 7.38 0.09 10.63
CA THR A 26 6.09 0.33 9.95
C THR A 26 6.32 0.85 8.53
N VAL A 27 7.28 1.76 8.35
CA VAL A 27 7.67 2.26 7.02
C VAL A 27 8.18 1.14 6.12
N ASP A 28 9.03 0.27 6.67
CA ASP A 28 9.58 -0.87 5.91
C ASP A 28 8.48 -1.87 5.50
N GLN A 29 7.53 -2.16 6.40
CA GLN A 29 6.37 -3.01 6.12
C GLN A 29 5.50 -2.44 5.00
N MET A 30 5.15 -1.14 5.07
CA MET A 30 4.38 -0.45 4.02
C MET A 30 5.07 -0.57 2.64
N VAL A 31 6.38 -0.33 2.57
CA VAL A 31 7.12 -0.41 1.30
C VAL A 31 7.13 -1.84 0.76
N GLN A 32 7.32 -2.84 1.64
CA GLN A 32 7.33 -4.25 1.23
C GLN A 32 5.95 -4.73 0.77
N ALA A 33 4.88 -4.42 1.51
CA ALA A 33 3.51 -4.75 1.17
C ALA A 33 3.11 -4.16 -0.19
N ALA A 34 3.40 -2.87 -0.41
CA ALA A 34 3.15 -2.20 -1.69
C ALA A 34 3.93 -2.84 -2.86
N ARG A 35 5.19 -3.24 -2.62
CA ARG A 35 6.03 -3.92 -3.63
C ARG A 35 5.50 -5.30 -3.96
N SER A 36 5.16 -6.09 -2.95
CA SER A 36 4.60 -7.43 -3.08
C SER A 36 3.27 -7.41 -3.84
N GLY A 37 2.36 -6.52 -3.46
CA GLY A 37 1.06 -6.37 -4.11
C GLY A 37 1.19 -6.06 -5.61
N LYS A 38 2.04 -5.08 -5.95
CA LYS A 38 2.36 -4.74 -7.36
C LYS A 38 2.91 -5.94 -8.13
N GLN A 39 3.89 -6.65 -7.57
CA GLN A 39 4.55 -7.76 -8.25
C GLN A 39 3.56 -8.91 -8.53
N ASN A 40 2.74 -9.28 -7.55
CA ASN A 40 1.76 -10.34 -7.71
C ASN A 40 0.64 -9.99 -8.70
N ILE A 41 0.25 -8.70 -8.82
CA ILE A 41 -0.68 -8.25 -9.89
C ILE A 41 -0.05 -8.42 -11.28
N VAL A 42 1.23 -8.08 -11.44
CA VAL A 42 1.93 -8.25 -12.72
C VAL A 42 2.08 -9.73 -13.07
N GLU A 43 2.46 -10.57 -12.10
CA GLU A 43 2.63 -12.00 -12.29
C GLU A 43 1.30 -12.72 -12.57
N GLY A 44 0.24 -12.41 -11.81
CA GLY A 44 -1.09 -12.97 -12.04
C GLY A 44 -1.63 -12.63 -13.42
N SER A 45 -1.45 -11.38 -13.85
CA SER A 45 -1.87 -10.94 -15.18
C SER A 45 -1.09 -11.61 -16.31
N LYS A 46 0.20 -11.95 -16.11
CA LYS A 46 0.98 -12.73 -17.09
C LYS A 46 0.54 -14.19 -17.11
N ALA A 47 0.23 -14.75 -15.93
CA ALA A 47 -0.17 -16.14 -15.78
C ALA A 47 -1.58 -16.42 -16.36
N ALA A 48 -2.46 -15.42 -16.44
CA ALA A 48 -3.84 -15.54 -16.96
C ALA A 48 -3.94 -16.21 -18.34
N ILE A 49 -2.93 -16.03 -19.20
CA ILE A 49 -2.87 -16.66 -20.53
C ILE A 49 -2.61 -18.16 -20.44
N ALA A 50 -1.84 -18.60 -19.43
CA ALA A 50 -1.37 -19.98 -19.30
C ALA A 50 -2.17 -20.81 -18.28
N SER A 51 -2.63 -20.20 -17.18
CA SER A 51 -3.32 -20.90 -16.10
C SER A 51 -4.17 -19.95 -15.25
N ARG A 52 -5.47 -20.24 -15.21
CA ARG A 52 -6.41 -19.54 -14.30
C ARG A 52 -6.11 -19.81 -12.83
N GLU A 53 -5.64 -21.01 -12.48
CA GLU A 53 -5.28 -21.33 -11.10
C GLU A 53 -4.15 -20.41 -10.61
N MET A 54 -3.11 -20.22 -11.44
CA MET A 54 -1.99 -19.35 -11.10
C MET A 54 -2.40 -17.88 -11.06
N GLU A 55 -3.24 -17.43 -12.00
CA GLU A 55 -3.83 -16.09 -11.97
C GLU A 55 -4.56 -15.83 -10.65
N ILE A 56 -5.45 -16.76 -10.24
CA ILE A 56 -6.22 -16.65 -8.99
C ILE A 56 -5.27 -16.63 -7.78
N LYS A 57 -4.30 -17.54 -7.73
CA LYS A 57 -3.34 -17.62 -6.61
C LYS A 57 -2.57 -16.31 -6.44
N ARG A 58 -2.03 -15.76 -7.53
CA ARG A 58 -1.29 -14.49 -7.50
C ARG A 58 -2.19 -13.30 -7.18
N THR A 59 -3.41 -13.28 -7.71
CA THR A 59 -4.39 -12.24 -7.39
C THR A 59 -4.76 -12.24 -5.91
N ASN A 60 -4.90 -13.42 -5.30
CA ASN A 60 -5.19 -13.54 -3.87
C ASN A 60 -4.02 -13.05 -3.00
N VAL A 61 -2.77 -13.39 -3.35
CA VAL A 61 -1.59 -12.86 -2.65
C VAL A 61 -1.51 -11.33 -2.80
N ALA A 62 -1.77 -10.81 -4.00
CA ALA A 62 -1.82 -9.37 -4.22
C ALA A 62 -2.87 -8.68 -3.35
N ARG A 63 -4.05 -9.29 -3.20
CA ARG A 63 -5.10 -8.76 -2.32
C ARG A 63 -4.63 -8.70 -0.86
N ALA A 64 -4.08 -9.80 -0.34
CA ALA A 64 -3.57 -9.85 1.02
C ALA A 64 -2.51 -8.78 1.29
N SER A 65 -1.53 -8.61 0.38
CA SER A 65 -0.51 -7.55 0.54
C SER A 65 -1.09 -6.12 0.47
N LEU A 66 -2.23 -5.91 -0.20
CA LEU A 66 -2.88 -4.59 -0.22
C LEU A 66 -3.73 -4.35 1.04
N GLU A 67 -4.27 -5.42 1.65
CA GLU A 67 -4.95 -5.37 2.94
C GLU A 67 -3.93 -5.05 4.06
N GLU A 68 -2.78 -5.73 4.07
CA GLU A 68 -1.64 -5.42 4.96
C GLU A 68 -1.20 -3.96 4.80
N LEU A 69 -0.98 -3.50 3.56
CA LEU A 69 -0.60 -2.12 3.30
C LEU A 69 -1.61 -1.10 3.85
N LEU A 70 -2.92 -1.40 3.75
CA LEU A 70 -3.96 -0.53 4.27
C LEU A 70 -3.90 -0.46 5.80
N GLU A 71 -3.74 -1.60 6.48
CA GLU A 71 -3.58 -1.66 7.92
C GLU A 71 -2.35 -0.86 8.36
N ASP A 72 -1.20 -1.06 7.71
CA ASP A 72 0.03 -0.31 8.02
C ASP A 72 -0.14 1.21 7.82
N CYS A 73 -0.86 1.63 6.77
CA CYS A 73 -1.16 3.05 6.54
C CYS A 73 -2.03 3.65 7.65
N LEU A 74 -2.97 2.86 8.20
CA LEU A 74 -3.87 3.29 9.27
C LEU A 74 -3.16 3.31 10.63
N ASP A 75 -2.20 2.43 10.84
CA ASP A 75 -1.41 2.36 12.07
C ASP A 75 -0.22 3.34 12.06
N PHE A 76 0.27 3.75 10.89
CA PHE A 76 1.37 4.71 10.77
C PHE A 76 1.18 5.97 11.64
N PRO A 77 0.04 6.71 11.58
CA PRO A 77 -0.17 7.86 12.46
C PRO A 77 -0.17 7.50 13.95
N ARG A 78 -0.69 6.32 14.32
CA ARG A 78 -0.79 5.87 15.71
C ARG A 78 0.59 5.61 16.31
N VAL A 79 1.44 4.91 15.57
CA VAL A 79 2.83 4.60 15.97
C VAL A 79 3.69 5.88 16.05
N HIS A 80 3.37 6.88 15.23
CA HIS A 80 4.10 8.14 15.17
C HIS A 80 3.51 9.26 16.05
N GLY A 81 2.46 8.97 16.84
CA GLY A 81 1.79 9.98 17.66
C GLY A 81 1.15 11.12 16.86
N LEU A 82 0.90 10.91 15.57
CA LEU A 82 0.23 11.88 14.70
C LEU A 82 -1.28 11.83 14.95
N ALA A 83 -1.91 13.00 14.96
CA ALA A 83 -3.36 13.08 15.08
C ALA A 83 -4.03 12.31 13.92
N VAL A 84 -4.74 11.23 14.25
CA VAL A 84 -5.59 10.52 13.29
C VAL A 84 -6.77 11.44 12.97
N ARG A 85 -6.74 12.07 11.80
CA ARG A 85 -7.86 12.89 11.35
C ARG A 85 -8.93 11.97 10.80
N GLU A 86 -10.12 12.02 11.38
CA GLU A 86 -11.28 11.41 10.74
C GLU A 86 -11.51 12.10 9.38
N LYS A 87 -11.82 11.29 8.37
CA LYS A 87 -11.98 11.74 6.98
C LYS A 87 -12.98 12.89 6.82
N ASP A 88 -13.92 13.01 7.75
CA ASP A 88 -14.99 14.03 7.78
C ASP A 88 -14.79 15.11 8.87
N SER A 89 -13.65 15.11 9.57
CA SER A 89 -13.33 16.18 10.52
C SER A 89 -13.16 17.52 9.80
N ARG A 90 -13.74 18.61 10.34
CA ARG A 90 -13.61 20.00 9.79
C ARG A 90 -12.17 20.43 9.55
N GLU A 91 -11.28 19.77 10.26
CA GLU A 91 -9.85 19.89 10.30
C GLU A 91 -9.13 19.24 9.08
N ALA A 92 -9.69 18.17 8.51
CA ALA A 92 -9.20 17.60 7.23
C ALA A 92 -9.51 18.51 6.03
N ALA A 93 -10.59 19.30 6.12
CA ALA A 93 -11.01 20.23 5.06
C ALA A 93 -10.10 21.46 4.94
N SER A 94 -9.35 21.84 5.99
CA SER A 94 -8.49 23.03 5.97
C SER A 94 -7.07 22.79 5.43
N ALA A 95 -6.67 21.54 5.20
CA ALA A 95 -5.35 21.18 4.67
C ALA A 95 -5.31 21.09 3.12
N SER A 96 -6.39 21.47 2.43
CA SER A 96 -6.52 21.41 0.97
C SER A 96 -6.47 22.79 0.27
N ALA A 97 -5.91 23.81 0.91
CA ALA A 97 -5.65 25.14 0.32
C ALA A 97 -4.17 25.32 0.00
#